data_AF-A0A418AHK9-F1
#
_entry.id   AF-A0A418AHK9-F1
#
_cell.length_a   1.000
_cell.length_b   1.000
_cell.length_c   1.000
_cell.angle_alpha   90.00
_cell.angle_beta   90.00
_cell.angle_gamma   90.00
#
_symmetry.space_group_name_H-M   'P 1'
#
loop_
_entity.id
_entity.type
_entity.pdbx_description
1 polymer ?
#
loop_
_entity_poly.entity_id
_entity_poly.type
_entity_poly.pdbx_seq_one_letter_code
_entity_poly.pdbx_strand_id
1 'polypeptide(L)'
;MFSLSKPSRSFVGQCGAVVDKILTAGFEISALKLVHVPVAAIDAFLAIYKPVTRQYHELVKYMSSGPLVAVEVRGNDVVNRFQEFCGPFDVQVARELAPTTLRAVFGHTNMQNAVHCTDCPEDGGLETQFFFRVLA
;
A
#
# COMPACT_ATOMS: atom_id res chain seq x y z
N MET A 1 -11.48 0.05 -1.24
CA MET A 1 -10.17 0.72 -1.35
C MET A 1 -9.10 -0.35 -1.34
N PHE A 2 -8.06 -0.14 -2.12
CA PHE A 2 -6.95 -1.06 -2.21
C PHE A 2 -5.76 -0.57 -1.36
N SER A 3 -5.20 -1.47 -0.56
CA SER A 3 -3.92 -1.25 0.11
C SER A 3 -2.98 -2.41 -0.18
N LEU A 4 -1.74 -2.08 -0.53
CA LEU A 4 -0.70 -3.06 -0.78
C LEU A 4 0.41 -2.89 0.24
N SER A 5 0.69 -3.93 1.00
CA SER A 5 1.93 -4.00 1.76
C SER A 5 3.09 -4.27 0.81
N LYS A 6 4.09 -3.39 0.80
CA LYS A 6 5.24 -3.49 -0.10
C LYS A 6 6.15 -4.68 0.25
N PRO A 7 6.94 -5.19 -0.71
CA PRO A 7 7.73 -6.38 -0.49
C PRO A 7 8.94 -5.98 0.33
N SER A 8 9.05 -6.54 1.53
CA SER A 8 10.22 -6.41 2.36
C SER A 8 10.40 -7.73 3.09
N ARG A 9 11.62 -8.26 3.07
CA ARG A 9 11.98 -9.54 3.70
C ARG A 9 11.69 -9.53 5.21
N SER A 10 11.61 -8.33 5.80
CA SER A 10 11.23 -8.07 7.19
C SER A 10 9.71 -7.95 7.40
N PHE A 11 8.93 -7.78 6.33
CA PHE A 11 7.53 -7.39 6.38
C PHE A 11 6.53 -8.54 6.46
N VAL A 12 6.88 -9.76 6.00
CA VAL A 12 6.02 -10.94 6.28
C VAL A 12 5.83 -11.09 7.80
N GLY A 13 6.84 -10.75 8.61
CA GLY A 13 6.74 -10.68 10.06
C GLY A 13 5.92 -9.50 10.60
N GLN A 14 5.79 -8.40 9.87
CA GLN A 14 5.05 -7.19 10.28
C GLN A 14 3.61 -7.14 9.73
N CYS A 15 3.28 -7.97 8.75
CA CYS A 15 1.94 -8.00 8.15
C CYS A 15 0.84 -8.21 9.20
N GLY A 16 1.07 -9.10 10.18
CA GLY A 16 0.13 -9.31 11.26
C GLY A 16 -0.13 -8.03 12.06
N ALA A 17 0.92 -7.28 12.39
CA ALA A 17 0.81 -6.01 13.11
C ALA A 17 0.11 -4.90 12.28
N VAL A 18 0.34 -4.87 10.97
CA VAL A 18 -0.35 -3.92 10.08
C VAL A 18 -1.84 -4.23 9.99
N VAL A 19 -2.19 -5.51 9.80
CA VAL A 19 -3.58 -5.97 9.75
C VAL A 19 -4.28 -5.67 11.09
N ASP A 20 -3.64 -5.99 12.21
CA ASP A 20 -4.16 -5.69 13.55
C ASP A 20 -4.40 -4.19 13.74
N LYS A 21 -3.47 -3.34 13.28
CA LYS A 21 -3.62 -1.88 13.37
C LYS A 21 -4.74 -1.35 12.47
N ILE A 22 -4.95 -1.93 11.28
CA ILE A 22 -6.10 -1.62 10.40
C ILE A 22 -7.41 -1.95 11.12
N LEU A 23 -7.52 -3.15 11.69
CA LEU A 23 -8.74 -3.61 12.39
C LEU A 23 -9.01 -2.76 13.64
N THR A 24 -7.97 -2.48 14.44
CA THR A 24 -8.06 -1.67 15.66
C THR A 24 -8.45 -0.21 15.35
N ALA A 25 -8.09 0.30 14.17
CA ALA A 25 -8.53 1.62 13.70
C ALA A 25 -9.99 1.65 13.21
N GLY A 26 -10.71 0.53 13.27
CA GLY A 26 -12.13 0.43 12.94
C GLY A 26 -12.41 0.31 11.44
N PHE A 27 -11.42 -0.11 10.66
CA PHE A 27 -11.61 -0.43 9.24
C PHE A 27 -12.07 -1.87 9.06
N GLU A 28 -12.95 -2.10 8.08
CA GLU A 28 -13.38 -3.44 7.70
C GLU A 28 -12.47 -3.99 6.59
N ILE A 29 -11.82 -5.12 6.84
CA ILE A 29 -11.08 -5.86 5.82
C ILE A 29 -12.03 -6.86 5.18
N SER A 30 -12.32 -6.66 3.89
CA SER A 30 -13.24 -7.48 3.12
C SER A 30 -12.57 -8.58 2.29
N ALA A 31 -11.29 -8.40 1.97
CA ALA A 31 -10.46 -9.40 1.31
C ALA A 31 -8.98 -9.19 1.63
N LEU A 32 -8.21 -10.28 1.66
CA LEU A 32 -6.77 -10.28 1.86
C LEU A 32 -6.13 -11.36 0.98
N LYS A 33 -5.08 -11.03 0.23
CA LYS A 33 -4.38 -11.95 -0.69
C LYS A 33 -2.87 -11.76 -0.58
N LEU A 34 -2.13 -12.86 -0.39
CA LEU A 34 -0.69 -12.90 -0.60
C LEU A 34 -0.41 -13.17 -2.08
N VAL A 35 0.34 -12.29 -2.74
CA VAL A 35 0.48 -12.29 -4.20
C VAL A 35 1.93 -11.98 -4.59
N HIS A 36 2.43 -12.67 -5.61
CA HIS A 36 3.63 -12.26 -6.35
C HIS A 36 3.18 -11.60 -7.64
N VAL A 37 3.54 -10.33 -7.86
CA VAL A 37 3.14 -9.60 -9.06
C VAL A 37 4.33 -9.55 -10.02
N PRO A 38 4.17 -9.97 -11.28
CA PRO A 38 5.25 -9.85 -12.25
C PRO A 38 5.56 -8.37 -12.54
N VAL A 39 6.82 -8.08 -12.90
CA VAL A 39 7.32 -6.72 -13.18
C VAL A 39 6.40 -5.96 -14.15
N ALA A 40 5.98 -6.60 -15.23
CA ALA A 40 5.11 -5.99 -16.25
C ALA A 40 3.74 -5.56 -15.68
N ALA A 41 3.19 -6.33 -14.74
CA ALA A 41 1.92 -6.01 -14.11
C ALA A 41 2.08 -4.86 -13.09
N ILE A 42 3.18 -4.82 -12.33
CA ILE A 42 3.52 -3.68 -11.48
C ILE A 42 3.75 -2.40 -12.30
N ASP A 43 4.45 -2.50 -13.43
CA ASP A 43 4.68 -1.36 -14.32
C ASP A 43 3.37 -0.82 -14.89
N ALA A 44 2.46 -1.69 -15.33
CA ALA A 44 1.13 -1.28 -15.76
C ALA A 44 0.32 -0.63 -14.63
N PHE A 45 0.37 -1.21 -13.42
CA PHE A 45 -0.31 -0.67 -12.24
C PHE A 45 0.20 0.72 -11.85
N LEU A 46 1.51 0.93 -11.87
CA LEU A 46 2.12 2.20 -11.47
C LEU A 46 2.18 3.25 -12.58
N ALA A 47 1.72 2.95 -13.80
CA ALA A 47 1.91 3.81 -14.98
C ALA A 47 1.48 5.28 -14.77
N ILE A 48 0.42 5.52 -13.98
CA ILE A 48 -0.07 6.86 -13.63
C ILE A 48 0.97 7.69 -12.86
N TYR A 49 1.86 7.04 -12.11
CA TYR A 49 2.90 7.67 -11.29
C TYR A 49 4.20 7.91 -12.06
N LYS A 50 4.34 7.36 -13.27
CA LYS A 50 5.54 7.49 -14.11
C LYS A 50 6.00 8.94 -14.36
N PRO A 51 5.13 9.91 -14.65
CA PRO A 51 5.56 11.29 -14.90
C PRO A 51 6.01 12.02 -13.62
N VAL A 52 5.53 11.61 -12.44
CA VAL A 52 5.77 12.30 -11.17
C VAL A 52 6.84 11.63 -10.29
N THR A 53 7.20 10.38 -10.59
CA THR A 53 8.13 9.59 -9.76
C THR A 53 9.53 9.57 -10.35
N ARG A 54 10.47 10.30 -9.73
CA ARG A 54 11.88 10.36 -10.18
C ARG A 54 12.57 9.00 -10.24
N GLN A 55 12.22 8.08 -9.34
CA GLN A 55 12.81 6.74 -9.22
C GLN A 55 11.83 5.63 -9.66
N TYR A 56 11.02 5.90 -10.69
CA TYR A 56 9.95 5.01 -11.12
C TYR A 56 10.40 3.56 -11.39
N HIS A 57 11.47 3.38 -12.15
CA HIS A 57 11.97 2.03 -12.48
C HIS A 57 12.43 1.26 -11.25
N GLU A 58 13.02 1.94 -10.27
CA GLU A 58 13.45 1.31 -9.01
C GLU A 58 12.24 0.98 -8.13
N LEU A 59 11.19 1.81 -8.15
CA LEU A 59 9.92 1.50 -7.50
C LEU A 59 9.27 0.25 -8.10
N VAL A 60 9.23 0.12 -9.44
CA VAL A 60 8.68 -1.06 -10.11
C VAL A 60 9.47 -2.32 -9.75
N LYS A 61 10.81 -2.27 -9.82
CA LYS A 61 11.68 -3.39 -9.41
C LYS A 61 11.48 -3.74 -7.94
N TYR A 62 11.39 -2.74 -7.08
CA TYR A 62 11.17 -2.95 -5.66
C TYR A 62 9.85 -3.67 -5.43
N MET A 63 8.75 -3.17 -5.97
CA MET A 63 7.39 -3.73 -5.80
C MET A 63 7.23 -5.15 -6.36
N SER A 64 8.10 -5.57 -7.29
CA SER A 64 8.12 -6.93 -7.86
C SER A 64 9.19 -7.84 -7.26
N SER A 65 9.98 -7.36 -6.29
CA SER A 65 11.12 -8.09 -5.71
C SER A 65 10.73 -9.24 -4.75
N GLY A 66 9.45 -9.36 -4.39
CA GLY A 66 8.98 -10.38 -3.45
C GLY A 66 7.46 -10.41 -3.30
N PRO A 67 6.95 -11.21 -2.35
CA PRO A 67 5.51 -11.29 -2.10
C PRO A 67 4.98 -9.99 -1.53
N LEU A 68 3.73 -9.70 -1.88
CA LEU A 68 2.94 -8.56 -1.44
C LEU A 68 1.67 -9.07 -0.76
N VAL A 69 1.16 -8.34 0.23
CA VAL A 69 -0.18 -8.57 0.78
C VAL A 69 -1.09 -7.47 0.28
N ALA A 70 -2.03 -7.85 -0.57
CA ALA A 70 -3.14 -7.04 -1.03
C ALA A 70 -4.25 -7.09 0.02
N VAL A 71 -4.78 -5.94 0.41
CA VAL A 71 -5.86 -5.80 1.40
C VAL A 71 -6.96 -4.92 0.80
N GLU A 72 -8.18 -5.44 0.75
CA GLU A 72 -9.37 -4.67 0.37
C GLU A 72 -10.06 -4.16 1.63
N VAL A 73 -10.09 -2.83 1.79
CA VAL A 73 -10.72 -2.15 2.92
C VAL A 73 -12.03 -1.49 2.49
N ARG A 74 -13.07 -1.62 3.31
CA ARG A 74 -14.41 -1.04 3.11
C ARG A 74 -14.81 -0.11 4.24
N GLY A 75 -15.71 0.81 3.91
CA GLY A 75 -16.27 1.78 4.85
C GLY A 75 -16.70 3.07 4.16
N ASN A 76 -17.37 3.93 4.92
CA ASN A 76 -17.72 5.28 4.48
C ASN A 76 -16.45 6.13 4.39
N ASP A 77 -16.32 6.86 3.28
CA ASP A 77 -15.17 7.73 2.98
C ASP A 77 -13.82 7.03 3.20
N VAL A 78 -13.77 5.74 2.86
CA VAL A 78 -12.64 4.87 3.23
C VAL A 78 -11.33 5.33 2.61
N VAL A 79 -11.34 5.92 1.42
CA VAL A 79 -10.12 6.35 0.72
C VAL A 79 -9.41 7.47 1.49
N ASN A 80 -10.13 8.56 1.81
CA ASN A 80 -9.55 9.68 2.54
C ASN A 80 -9.12 9.26 3.95
N ARG A 81 -9.99 8.56 4.69
CA ARG A 81 -9.70 8.11 6.05
C ARG A 81 -8.47 7.19 6.11
N PHE A 82 -8.32 6.32 5.13
CA PHE A 82 -7.21 5.37 5.12
C PHE A 82 -5.92 6.01 4.60
N GLN A 83 -5.97 7.04 3.75
CA GLN A 83 -4.80 7.86 3.42
C GLN A 83 -4.26 8.58 4.65
N GLU A 84 -5.15 9.22 5.42
CA GLU A 84 -4.79 9.85 6.70
C GLU A 84 -4.17 8.83 7.65
N PHE A 85 -4.76 7.63 7.74
CA PHE A 85 -4.24 6.53 8.54
C PHE A 85 -2.87 6.02 8.06
N CYS A 86 -2.63 6.00 6.75
CA CYS A 86 -1.32 5.68 6.18
C CYS A 86 -0.27 6.75 6.51
N GLY A 87 -0.69 8.01 6.55
CA GLY A 87 0.17 9.16 6.82
C GLY A 87 0.95 9.65 5.60
N PRO A 88 1.79 10.69 5.78
CA PRO A 88 2.61 11.26 4.70
C PRO A 88 3.48 10.23 3.97
N PHE A 89 3.68 10.40 2.66
CA PHE A 89 4.50 9.50 1.85
C PHE A 89 5.97 9.44 2.34
N ASP A 90 6.51 10.59 2.75
CA ASP A 90 7.84 10.69 3.34
C ASP A 90 7.82 10.18 4.78
N VAL A 91 8.67 9.19 5.05
CA VAL A 91 8.68 8.50 6.35
C VAL A 91 9.15 9.41 7.49
N GLN A 92 10.06 10.35 7.22
CA GLN A 92 10.51 11.29 8.25
C GLN A 92 9.41 12.29 8.60
N VAL A 93 8.77 12.86 7.58
CA VAL A 93 7.63 13.75 7.76
C VAL A 93 6.49 13.03 8.50
N ALA A 94 6.23 11.77 8.16
CA ALA A 94 5.25 10.95 8.87
C ALA A 94 5.59 10.78 10.35
N ARG A 95 6.86 10.53 10.69
CA ARG A 95 7.30 10.40 12.10
C ARG A 95 7.20 11.71 12.88
N GLU A 96 7.48 12.83 12.24
CA GLU A 96 7.44 14.15 12.89
C GLU A 96 6.01 14.65 13.09
N LEU A 97 5.16 14.56 12.06
CA LEU A 97 3.84 15.17 12.06
C LEU A 97 2.72 14.20 12.45
N ALA A 98 2.89 12.91 12.21
CA ALA A 98 1.83 11.91 12.37
C ALA A 98 2.41 10.55 12.86
N PRO A 99 3.05 10.50 14.05
CA PRO A 99 3.88 9.38 14.51
C PRO A 99 3.13 8.04 14.67
N THR A 100 1.79 8.08 14.73
CA THR A 100 0.94 6.91 14.91
C THR A 100 0.50 6.25 13.60
N THR A 101 0.80 6.86 12.45
CA THR A 101 0.41 6.40 11.10
C THR A 101 1.22 5.19 10.66
N LEU A 102 0.70 4.44 9.67
CA LEU A 102 1.37 3.22 9.19
C LEU A 102 2.79 3.49 8.66
N ARG A 103 2.96 4.56 7.87
CA ARG A 103 4.27 4.93 7.29
C ARG A 103 5.25 5.38 8.37
N ALA A 104 4.78 6.04 9.43
CA ALA A 104 5.64 6.44 10.55
C ALA A 104 6.14 5.22 11.35
N VAL A 105 5.24 4.29 11.65
CA VAL A 105 5.50 3.11 12.51
C VAL A 105 6.30 2.03 11.78
N PHE A 106 5.95 1.73 10.52
CA PHE A 106 6.49 0.59 9.78
C PHE A 106 7.41 0.99 8.62
N GLY A 107 7.40 2.26 8.20
CA GLY A 107 8.24 2.73 7.11
C GLY A 107 9.71 2.78 7.50
N HIS A 108 10.59 2.44 6.56
CA HIS A 108 12.05 2.55 6.73
C HIS A 108 12.62 3.70 5.91
N THR A 109 12.24 3.80 4.64
CA THR A 109 12.65 4.85 3.69
C THR A 109 11.46 5.24 2.82
N ASN A 110 11.58 6.29 2.01
CA ASN A 110 10.49 6.71 1.12
C ASN A 110 10.13 5.64 0.06
N MET A 111 11.12 4.85 -0.38
CA MET A 111 10.86 3.70 -1.25
C MET A 111 10.21 2.55 -0.46
N GLN A 112 10.71 2.27 0.74
CA GLN A 112 10.27 1.23 1.66
C GLN A 112 9.35 1.79 2.76
N ASN A 113 8.31 2.51 2.36
CA ASN A 113 7.39 3.20 3.27
C ASN A 113 6.28 2.29 3.82
N ALA A 114 6.51 0.97 3.88
CA ALA A 114 5.60 -0.08 4.32
C ALA A 114 4.35 -0.31 3.45
N VAL A 115 3.57 0.73 3.15
CA VAL A 115 2.25 0.62 2.53
C VAL A 115 2.08 1.55 1.33
N HIS A 116 1.50 0.98 0.29
CA HIS A 116 0.82 1.74 -0.77
C HIS A 116 -0.69 1.70 -0.49
N CYS A 117 -1.36 2.81 -0.79
CA CYS A 117 -2.79 2.99 -0.62
C CYS A 117 -3.30 3.83 -1.79
N THR A 118 -4.55 3.58 -2.21
CA THR A 118 -5.21 4.35 -3.27
C THR A 118 -5.18 5.84 -2.97
N ASP A 119 -4.74 6.66 -3.94
CA ASP A 119 -4.63 8.12 -3.79
C ASP A 119 -5.90 8.89 -4.20
N CYS A 120 -6.76 8.30 -5.05
CA CYS A 120 -7.99 8.93 -5.52
C CYS A 120 -9.20 7.97 -5.39
N PRO A 121 -10.39 8.43 -4.98
CA PRO A 121 -11.59 7.58 -4.89
C PRO A 121 -11.96 6.87 -6.18
N GLU A 122 -11.71 7.54 -7.32
CA GLU A 122 -11.99 7.02 -8.66
C GLU A 122 -11.13 5.79 -9.01
N ASP A 123 -9.90 5.73 -8.50
CA ASP A 123 -8.95 4.65 -8.77
C ASP A 123 -9.19 3.43 -7.86
N GLY A 124 -9.82 3.63 -6.70
CA GLY A 124 -9.96 2.59 -5.69
C GLY A 124 -10.68 1.32 -6.18
N GLY A 125 -11.65 1.48 -7.09
CA GLY A 125 -12.33 0.36 -7.73
C GLY A 125 -11.43 -0.39 -8.72
N LEU A 126 -10.68 0.35 -9.54
CA LEU A 126 -9.77 -0.19 -10.56
C LEU A 126 -8.62 -0.97 -9.91
N GLU A 127 -7.98 -0.40 -8.89
CA GLU A 127 -6.90 -1.04 -8.15
C GLU A 127 -7.38 -2.32 -7.45
N THR A 128 -8.56 -2.28 -6.82
CA THR A 128 -9.16 -3.46 -6.17
C THR A 128 -9.44 -4.55 -7.22
N GLN A 129 -10.02 -4.20 -8.37
CA GLN A 129 -10.30 -5.14 -9.44
C GLN A 129 -9.02 -5.78 -10.00
N PHE A 130 -7.96 -4.98 -10.17
CA PHE A 130 -6.67 -5.46 -10.66
C PHE A 130 -6.11 -6.59 -9.78
N PHE A 131 -6.09 -6.42 -8.45
CA PHE A 131 -5.51 -7.40 -7.53
C PHE A 131 -6.43 -8.59 -7.19
N PHE A 132 -7.74 -8.36 -7.06
CA PHE A 132 -8.68 -9.40 -6.59
C PHE A 132 -9.46 -10.09 -7.71
N ARG A 133 -9.39 -9.61 -8.96
CA ARG A 133 -10.03 -10.28 -10.11
C ARG A 133 -9.11 -10.56 -11.29
N VAL A 134 -8.22 -9.63 -11.65
CA VAL A 134 -7.37 -9.78 -12.85
C VAL A 134 -6.14 -10.62 -12.55
N LEU A 135 -5.44 -10.33 -11.44
CA LEU A 135 -4.32 -11.13 -10.94
C LEU A 135 -4.76 -12.41 -10.22
N ALA A 136 -5.96 -12.94 -10.51
CA ALA A 136 -6.57 -14.08 -9.83
C ALA A 136 -5.72 -15.34 -9.97
#